data_AF-M0AJY2-F1
#
_entry.id   AF-M0AJY2-F1
#
_cell.length_a   1.000
_cell.length_b   1.000
_cell.length_c   1.000
_cell.angle_alpha   90.00
_cell.angle_beta   90.00
_cell.angle_gamma   90.00
#
_symmetry.space_group_name_H-M   'P 1'
#
loop_
_entity.id
_entity.type
_entity.pdbx_description
1 polymer ?
#
loop_
_entity_poly.entity_id
_entity_poly.type
_entity_poly.pdbx_seq_one_letter_code
_entity_poly.pdbx_strand_id
1 'polypeptide(L)'
;MTAQPRYEPRIEDETLYLDHDGDRLEVGPMEYIVDRIGETYTLEYTEEQSAAAWLQTDSDNTITFDVREVVGEMTHTQEFVANLENCPLDETTPDGEPKRPALFVDLITEIWDSKGNVDG
;
A
#
# COMPACT_ATOMS: atom_id res chain seq x y z
N MET A 1 -13.51 8.19 -21.11
CA MET A 1 -12.81 8.08 -19.82
C MET A 1 -13.08 6.67 -19.33
N THR A 2 -12.18 5.74 -19.58
CA THR A 2 -12.30 4.39 -19.03
C THR A 2 -12.02 4.51 -17.54
N ALA A 3 -13.03 4.28 -16.69
CA ALA A 3 -12.79 4.15 -15.27
C ALA A 3 -11.87 2.92 -15.10
N GLN A 4 -10.64 3.13 -14.64
CA GLN A 4 -9.74 2.02 -14.34
C GLN A 4 -10.35 1.20 -13.21
N PRO A 5 -10.31 -0.14 -13.28
CA PRO A 5 -10.85 -0.97 -12.23
C PRO A 5 -10.07 -0.74 -10.94
N ARG A 6 -10.82 -0.57 -9.84
CA ARG A 6 -10.28 -0.36 -8.49
C ARG A 6 -10.46 -1.64 -7.69
N TYR A 7 -9.36 -2.16 -7.18
CA TYR A 7 -9.32 -3.33 -6.32
C TYR A 7 -9.46 -2.87 -4.89
N GLU A 8 -10.42 -3.46 -4.18
CA GLU A 8 -10.69 -3.17 -2.78
C GLU A 8 -9.83 -4.09 -1.91
N PRO A 9 -8.98 -3.53 -1.03
CA PRO A 9 -8.24 -4.34 -0.08
C PRO A 9 -9.18 -4.99 0.92
N ARG A 10 -8.91 -6.25 1.24
CA ARG A 10 -9.67 -7.04 2.18
C ARG A 10 -8.74 -7.89 3.02
N ILE A 11 -8.79 -7.70 4.33
CA ILE A 11 -7.97 -8.45 5.26
C ILE A 11 -8.81 -9.61 5.79
N GLU A 12 -8.39 -10.84 5.52
CA GLU A 12 -9.01 -12.06 6.03
C GLU A 12 -7.92 -12.97 6.59
N ASP A 13 -8.12 -13.55 7.78
CA ASP A 13 -7.12 -14.42 8.43
C ASP A 13 -5.71 -13.78 8.46
N GLU A 14 -5.66 -12.49 8.80
CA GLU A 14 -4.42 -11.70 8.87
C GLU A 14 -3.67 -11.59 7.53
N THR A 15 -4.32 -11.96 6.43
CA THR A 15 -3.78 -11.94 5.06
C THR A 15 -4.50 -10.89 4.24
N LEU A 16 -3.72 -10.11 3.48
CA LEU A 16 -4.24 -9.09 2.57
C LEU A 16 -4.65 -9.73 1.25
N TYR A 17 -5.88 -9.42 0.84
CA TYR A 17 -6.45 -9.77 -0.45
C TYR A 17 -6.89 -8.51 -1.18
N LEU A 18 -6.83 -8.53 -2.50
CA LEU A 18 -7.33 -7.47 -3.36
C LEU A 18 -8.50 -8.02 -4.16
N ASP A 19 -9.70 -7.53 -3.88
CA ASP A 19 -10.95 -8.01 -4.48
C ASP A 19 -11.42 -7.03 -5.56
N HIS A 20 -11.80 -7.54 -6.74
CA HIS A 20 -12.35 -6.74 -7.82
C HIS A 20 -13.23 -7.58 -8.76
N ASP A 21 -14.52 -7.22 -8.87
CA ASP A 21 -15.47 -7.84 -9.82
C ASP A 21 -15.46 -9.39 -9.80
N GLY A 22 -15.25 -9.99 -8.63
CA GLY A 22 -15.18 -11.44 -8.44
C GLY A 22 -13.81 -12.07 -8.67
N ASP A 23 -12.80 -11.29 -9.04
CA ASP A 23 -11.39 -11.66 -8.98
C ASP A 23 -10.82 -11.30 -7.61
N ARG A 24 -10.07 -12.22 -7.00
CA ARG A 24 -9.47 -12.03 -5.69
C ARG A 24 -8.00 -12.42 -5.75
N LEU A 25 -7.13 -11.43 -5.60
CA LEU A 25 -5.69 -11.66 -5.53
C LEU A 25 -5.22 -11.73 -4.08
N GLU A 26 -4.59 -12.85 -3.72
CA GLU A 26 -3.85 -12.95 -2.46
C GLU A 26 -2.51 -12.22 -2.58
N VAL A 27 -2.27 -11.25 -1.69
CA VAL A 27 -1.01 -10.51 -1.62
C VAL A 27 -0.04 -11.18 -0.67
N GLY A 28 -0.50 -11.50 0.54
CA GLY A 28 0.30 -12.11 1.60
C GLY A 28 -0.07 -11.63 3.00
N PRO A 29 0.65 -12.09 4.04
CA PRO A 29 0.34 -11.76 5.42
C PRO A 29 0.54 -10.28 5.72
N MET A 30 -0.44 -9.66 6.38
CA MET A 30 -0.38 -8.27 6.85
C MET A 30 0.74 -8.07 7.87
N GLU A 31 1.01 -9.06 8.71
CA GLU A 31 2.14 -9.03 9.65
C GLU A 31 3.45 -8.70 8.93
N TYR A 32 3.72 -9.36 7.80
CA TYR A 32 4.94 -9.10 7.03
C TYR A 32 4.99 -7.69 6.45
N ILE A 33 3.85 -7.21 5.94
CA ILE A 33 3.73 -5.84 5.39
C ILE A 33 4.02 -4.81 6.48
N VAL A 34 3.41 -5.00 7.66
CA VAL A 34 3.58 -4.13 8.82
C VAL A 34 4.99 -4.24 9.41
N ASP A 35 5.59 -5.43 9.47
CA ASP A 35 6.98 -5.61 9.94
C ASP A 35 7.98 -4.87 9.03
N ARG A 36 7.76 -4.90 7.72
CA ARG A 36 8.63 -4.24 6.74
C ARG A 36 8.49 -2.72 6.71
N ILE A 37 7.28 -2.19 6.90
CA ILE A 37 7.01 -0.74 6.83
C ILE A 37 7.13 -0.09 8.22
N GLY A 38 6.63 -0.78 9.25
CA GLY A 38 6.30 -0.23 10.57
C GLY A 38 4.79 -0.21 10.82
N GLU A 39 4.38 -0.17 12.08
CA GLU A 39 2.96 -0.04 12.48
C GLU A 39 2.37 1.29 12.01
N THR A 40 3.18 2.35 12.03
CA THR A 40 2.81 3.70 11.64
C THR A 40 3.78 4.24 10.60
N TYR A 41 3.25 4.90 9.57
CA TYR A 41 4.04 5.54 8.54
C TYR A 41 3.84 7.06 8.60
N THR A 42 4.94 7.81 8.56
CA THR A 42 4.94 9.27 8.65
C THR A 42 5.41 9.87 7.33
N LEU A 43 4.59 10.75 6.75
CA LEU A 43 4.88 11.53 5.55
C LEU A 43 5.01 13.02 5.90
N GLU A 44 5.96 13.72 5.28
CA GLU A 44 6.22 15.14 5.53
C GLU A 44 5.73 15.99 4.35
N TYR A 45 4.69 16.79 4.56
CA TYR A 45 4.13 17.66 3.52
C TYR A 45 4.65 19.09 3.66
N THR A 46 4.78 19.79 2.54
CA THR A 46 4.91 21.26 2.57
C THR A 46 3.57 21.92 2.89
N GLU A 47 3.59 23.18 3.36
CA GLU A 47 2.37 23.92 3.73
C GLU A 47 1.33 23.98 2.59
N GLU A 48 1.77 24.04 1.33
CA GLU A 48 0.88 24.05 0.16
C GLU A 48 0.25 22.68 -0.11
N GLN A 49 0.95 21.58 0.17
CA GLN A 49 0.44 20.23 -0.02
C GLN A 49 -0.41 19.74 1.16
N SER A 50 -0.15 20.24 2.36
CA SER A 50 -0.96 20.01 3.56
C SER A 50 -2.43 20.39 3.34
N ALA A 51 -2.70 21.44 2.56
CA ALA A 51 -4.06 21.84 2.19
C ALA A 51 -4.77 20.88 1.22
N ALA A 52 -4.01 20.12 0.43
CA ALA A 52 -4.50 19.10 -0.50
C ALA A 52 -4.33 17.67 0.08
N ALA A 53 -3.89 17.57 1.33
CA ALA A 53 -3.65 16.31 1.98
C ALA A 53 -4.94 15.49 1.99
N TRP A 54 -4.81 14.25 1.55
CA TRP A 54 -5.88 13.27 1.51
C TRP A 54 -6.18 12.69 2.90
N LEU A 55 -5.33 12.99 3.88
CA LEU A 55 -5.47 12.68 5.31
C LEU A 55 -5.20 13.94 6.14
N GLN A 56 -5.67 13.95 7.39
CA GLN A 56 -5.50 15.11 8.27
C GLN A 56 -4.02 15.25 8.66
N THR A 57 -3.40 16.36 8.26
CA THR A 57 -2.05 16.72 8.69
C THR A 57 -2.05 17.22 10.12
N ASP A 58 -1.02 16.83 10.88
CA ASP A 58 -0.72 17.38 12.18
C ASP A 58 -0.22 18.83 12.07
N SER A 59 -0.07 19.49 13.21
CA SER A 59 0.42 20.87 13.29
C SER A 59 1.82 21.09 12.70
N ASP A 60 2.56 20.01 12.46
CA ASP A 60 3.91 20.02 11.88
C ASP A 60 3.91 19.82 10.35
N ASN A 61 2.74 19.82 9.71
CA ASN A 61 2.55 19.44 8.29
C ASN A 61 2.95 17.99 7.97
N THR A 62 3.03 17.14 8.98
CA THR A 62 3.26 15.71 8.80
C THR A 62 1.93 14.95 8.86
N ILE A 63 1.83 13.84 8.14
CA ILE A 63 0.71 12.90 8.28
C ILE A 63 1.29 11.62 8.84
N THR A 64 0.86 11.26 10.05
CA THR A 64 1.11 9.93 10.61
C THR A 64 -0.16 9.12 10.53
N PHE A 65 -0.09 7.96 9.87
CA PHE A 65 -1.22 7.05 9.75
C PHE A 65 -0.81 5.63 10.04
N ASP A 66 -1.81 4.85 10.41
CA ASP A 66 -1.65 3.44 10.69
C ASP A 66 -1.62 2.64 9.37
N VAL A 67 -0.56 1.86 9.18
CA VAL A 67 -0.28 1.17 7.90
C VAL A 67 -1.37 0.17 7.58
N ARG A 68 -1.84 -0.60 8.57
CA ARG A 68 -2.89 -1.62 8.34
C ARG A 68 -4.24 -0.98 8.06
N GLU A 69 -4.52 0.17 8.64
CA GLU A 69 -5.75 0.92 8.37
C GLU A 69 -5.75 1.41 6.93
N VAL A 70 -4.71 2.15 6.54
CA VAL A 70 -4.63 2.71 5.18
C VAL A 70 -4.55 1.62 4.12
N VAL A 71 -3.76 0.57 4.32
CA VAL A 71 -3.70 -0.58 3.39
C VAL A 71 -5.06 -1.28 3.30
N GLY A 72 -5.84 -1.32 4.37
CA GLY A 72 -7.17 -1.93 4.41
C GLY A 72 -8.30 -1.06 3.85
N GLU A 73 -8.06 0.22 3.56
CA GLU A 73 -9.05 1.16 3.03
C GLU A 73 -8.70 1.70 1.63
N MET A 74 -7.41 1.70 1.28
CA MET A 74 -6.91 2.31 0.05
C MET A 74 -7.10 1.37 -1.15
N THR A 75 -7.95 1.76 -2.09
CA THR A 75 -8.15 0.99 -3.31
C THR A 75 -6.95 1.08 -4.25
N HIS A 76 -6.61 -0.03 -4.90
CA HIS A 76 -5.49 -0.12 -5.84
C HIS A 76 -5.96 -0.14 -7.29
N THR A 77 -5.14 0.36 -8.22
CA THR A 77 -5.45 0.28 -9.66
C THR A 77 -5.08 -1.10 -10.21
N GLN A 78 -5.70 -1.46 -11.33
CA GLN A 78 -5.34 -2.69 -12.05
C GLN A 78 -3.86 -2.80 -12.39
N GLU A 79 -3.19 -1.69 -12.72
CA GLU A 79 -1.76 -1.70 -13.03
C GLU A 79 -0.92 -2.13 -11.81
N PHE A 80 -1.28 -1.66 -10.62
CA PHE A 80 -0.64 -2.08 -9.37
C PHE A 80 -0.87 -3.57 -9.10
N VAL A 81 -2.12 -4.05 -9.24
CA VAL A 81 -2.48 -5.45 -9.01
C VAL A 81 -1.81 -6.36 -10.04
N ALA A 82 -1.78 -5.98 -11.31
CA ALA A 82 -1.13 -6.74 -12.37
C ALA A 82 0.37 -6.94 -12.08
N ASN A 83 1.07 -5.97 -11.49
CA ASN A 83 2.45 -6.14 -11.07
C ASN A 83 2.59 -7.22 -9.98
N LEU A 84 1.67 -7.25 -9.02
CA LEU A 84 1.63 -8.27 -7.97
C LEU A 84 1.24 -9.65 -8.52
N GLU A 85 0.31 -9.72 -9.47
CA GLU A 85 -0.06 -10.96 -10.16
C GLU A 85 1.13 -11.57 -10.91
N ASN A 86 1.93 -10.73 -11.57
CA ASN A 86 3.16 -11.15 -12.23
C ASN A 86 4.23 -11.64 -11.24
N CYS A 87 4.11 -11.29 -9.96
CA CYS A 87 4.98 -11.79 -8.90
C CYS A 87 4.38 -13.08 -8.29
N PRO A 88 5.07 -14.22 -8.35
CA PRO A 88 4.56 -15.45 -7.76
C PRO A 88 4.52 -15.39 -6.23
N LEU A 89 3.36 -15.74 -5.66
CA LEU A 89 3.16 -15.83 -4.21
C LEU A 89 3.93 -17.01 -3.58
N ASP A 90 4.03 -18.13 -4.31
CA ASP A 90 4.69 -19.36 -3.85
C ASP A 90 6.23 -19.26 -3.90
N GLU A 91 6.78 -18.19 -4.49
CA GLU A 91 8.21 -17.95 -4.49
C GLU A 91 8.62 -17.08 -3.30
N THR A 92 9.61 -17.58 -2.58
CA THR A 92 10.29 -16.83 -1.53
C THR A 92 11.60 -16.23 -2.05
N THR A 93 12.01 -15.11 -1.45
CA THR A 93 13.35 -14.55 -1.58
C THR A 93 14.40 -15.56 -1.09
N PRO A 94 15.69 -15.38 -1.42
CA PRO A 94 16.76 -16.20 -0.85
C PRO A 94 16.80 -16.21 0.69
N ASP A 95 16.22 -15.20 1.33
CA ASP A 95 16.06 -15.08 2.78
C ASP A 95 14.83 -15.82 3.33
N GLY A 96 14.03 -16.45 2.46
CA GLY A 96 12.84 -17.21 2.85
C GLY A 96 11.57 -16.36 3.00
N GLU A 97 11.60 -15.11 2.54
CA GLU A 97 10.48 -14.18 2.65
C GLU A 97 9.58 -14.23 1.42
N PRO A 98 8.26 -14.09 1.55
CA PRO A 98 7.36 -14.10 0.41
C PRO A 98 7.64 -12.90 -0.54
N LYS A 99 7.87 -13.18 -1.83
CA LYS A 99 8.24 -12.14 -2.82
C LYS A 99 7.11 -11.15 -3.11
N ARG A 100 5.87 -11.64 -3.22
CA ARG A 100 4.69 -10.83 -3.55
C ARG A 100 4.40 -9.73 -2.51
N PRO A 101 4.30 -10.00 -1.20
CA PRO A 101 4.08 -8.95 -0.21
C PRO A 101 5.31 -8.04 -0.06
N ALA A 102 6.52 -8.53 -0.33
CA ALA A 102 7.71 -7.66 -0.41
C ALA A 102 7.58 -6.63 -1.54
N LEU A 103 7.14 -7.06 -2.73
CA LEU A 103 6.86 -6.16 -3.84
C LEU A 103 5.71 -5.19 -3.52
N PHE A 104 4.66 -5.66 -2.85
CA PHE A 104 3.57 -4.80 -2.40
C PHE A 104 4.06 -3.66 -1.51
N VAL A 105 4.91 -3.98 -0.53
CA VAL A 105 5.52 -2.99 0.37
C VAL A 105 6.32 -1.95 -0.43
N ASP A 106 7.13 -2.39 -1.38
CA ASP A 106 7.94 -1.50 -2.21
C ASP A 106 7.06 -0.54 -3.04
N LEU A 107 6.03 -1.08 -3.70
CA LEU A 107 5.12 -0.29 -4.52
C LEU A 107 4.26 0.68 -3.68
N ILE A 108 3.74 0.24 -2.52
CA ILE A 108 2.87 1.09 -1.70
C ILE A 108 3.66 2.21 -1.02
N THR A 109 4.89 1.93 -0.59
CA THR A 109 5.77 2.94 -0.02
C THR A 109 6.21 3.94 -1.08
N GLU A 110 6.48 3.53 -2.32
CA GLU A 110 6.74 4.45 -3.44
C GLU A 110 5.54 5.36 -3.75
N ILE A 111 4.31 4.83 -3.69
CA ILE A 111 3.09 5.62 -3.87
C ILE A 111 2.92 6.65 -2.74
N TRP A 112 3.19 6.24 -1.49
CA TRP A 112 3.10 7.13 -0.33
C TRP A 112 4.20 8.19 -0.36
N ASP A 113 5.43 7.81 -0.68
CA ASP A 113 6.55 8.73 -0.89
C ASP A 113 6.21 9.71 -2.02
N SER A 114 5.73 9.24 -3.17
CA SER A 114 5.27 10.14 -4.26
C SER A 114 4.13 11.08 -3.84
N LYS A 115 3.34 10.72 -2.82
CA LYS A 115 2.28 11.56 -2.26
C LYS A 115 2.79 12.54 -1.22
N GLY A 116 3.79 12.19 -0.42
CA GLY A 116 4.24 12.95 0.74
C GLY A 116 5.74 13.28 0.74
N ASN A 117 6.38 13.16 -0.41
CA ASN A 117 7.78 13.50 -0.65
C ASN A 117 7.91 13.87 -2.13
N VAL A 118 7.78 15.16 -2.41
CA VAL A 118 8.50 15.75 -3.54
C VAL A 118 9.73 16.39 -2.94
N ASP A 119 10.79 15.59 -2.76
CA ASP A 119 12.14 16.14 -2.64
C ASP A 119 12.44 16.85 -3.97
N GLY A 120 12.38 18.20 -3.95
CA GLY A 120 12.74 19.06 -5.08
C GLY A 120 11.93 20.34 -5.20
#